data_AF-A0A3A1XLX4-F1
#
_entry.id   AF-A0A3A1XLX4-F1
#
_cell.length_a   1.000
_cell.length_b   1.000
_cell.length_c   1.000
_cell.angle_alpha   90.00
_cell.angle_beta   90.00
_cell.angle_gamma   90.00
#
_symmetry.space_group_name_H-M   'P 1'
#
loop_
_entity.id
_entity.type
_entity.pdbx_description
1 polymer ?
#
loop_
_entity_poly.entity_id
_entity_poly.type
_entity_poly.pdbx_seq_one_letter_code
_entity_poly.pdbx_strand_id
1 'polypeptide(L)' 'MLITPQEVRDAQISTRFFGTGYDIEETDRLLDNCARTIEVVGAHCVELQSALLTMKRLLEAHNIPIPQTI' A
#
# COMPACT_ATOMS: atom_id res chain seq x y z
N MET A 1 -11.08 -5.10 2.91
CA MET A 1 -10.25 -4.39 3.90
C MET A 1 -8.91 -4.11 3.24
N LEU A 2 -8.37 -2.89 3.40
CA LEU A 2 -6.97 -2.62 3.07
C LEU A 2 -6.12 -3.14 4.23
N ILE A 3 -5.01 -3.79 3.92
CA ILE A 3 -4.04 -4.30 4.91
C ILE A 3 -2.81 -3.40 4.89
N THR A 4 -2.30 -3.07 6.06
CA THR A 4 -1.07 -2.32 6.24
C THR A 4 0.14 -3.25 6.23
N PRO A 5 1.34 -2.75 5.89
CA PRO A 5 2.56 -3.54 5.98
C PRO A 5 2.80 -4.11 7.38
N GLN A 6 2.39 -3.36 8.42
CA GLN A 6 2.53 -3.79 9.81
C GLN A 6 1.59 -4.96 10.13
N GLU A 7 0.34 -4.91 9.68
CA GLU A 7 -0.60 -6.02 9.84
C GLU A 7 -0.14 -7.29 9.10
N VAL A 8 0.58 -7.16 7.97
CA VAL A 8 1.20 -8.32 7.30
C VAL A 8 2.32 -8.92 8.14
N ARG A 9 3.19 -8.09 8.72
CA ARG A 9 4.31 -8.55 9.57
C ARG A 9 3.85 -9.17 10.89
N ASP A 10 2.76 -8.65 11.45
CA ASP A 10 2.23 -9.12 12.73
C ASP A 10 1.27 -10.31 12.56
N ALA A 11 1.01 -10.74 11.33
CA ALA A 11 0.06 -11.80 11.02
C ALA A 11 0.49 -13.14 11.65
N GLN A 12 -0.34 -13.65 12.57
CA GLN A 12 -0.16 -14.98 13.17
C GLN A 12 -0.94 -16.02 12.35
N ILE A 13 -0.30 -16.60 11.34
CA ILE A 13 -0.92 -17.63 10.50
C ILE A 13 -0.82 -18.99 11.19
N SER A 14 -1.96 -19.68 11.32
CA SER A 14 -2.01 -20.98 12.00
C SER A 14 -1.19 -22.04 11.25
N THR A 15 -0.25 -22.68 11.94
CA THR A 15 0.48 -23.84 11.41
C THR A 15 -0.34 -25.11 11.62
N ARG A 16 -0.41 -26.01 10.62
CA ARG A 16 -1.00 -27.35 10.80
C ARG A 16 0.09 -28.37 11.13
N PHE A 17 -0.08 -29.08 12.25
CA PHE A 17 0.84 -30.13 12.70
C PHE A 17 0.65 -31.46 11.95
N PHE A 18 -0.54 -31.72 11.41
CA PHE A 18 -0.87 -32.90 10.60
C PHE A 18 -1.48 -32.47 9.25
N GLY A 19 -0.93 -32.96 8.15
CA GLY A 19 -1.35 -32.66 6.77
C GLY A 19 -0.33 -31.79 5.98
N THR A 20 -0.66 -31.43 4.74
CA THR A 20 0.17 -30.52 3.91
C THR A 20 -0.03 -29.08 4.37
N GLY A 21 0.96 -28.50 5.04
CA GLY A 21 1.04 -27.07 5.31
C GLY A 21 1.94 -26.35 4.30
N TYR A 22 1.89 -25.03 4.28
CA TYR A 22 2.92 -24.23 3.60
C TYR A 22 4.23 -24.31 4.39
N ASP A 23 5.34 -24.26 3.67
CA ASP A 23 6.66 -24.12 4.28
C ASP A 23 6.75 -22.75 4.97
N ILE A 24 7.16 -22.74 6.23
CA ILE A 24 7.14 -21.54 7.07
C ILE A 24 8.12 -20.49 6.51
N GLU A 25 9.34 -20.90 6.15
CA GLU A 25 10.35 -19.97 5.65
C GLU A 25 9.99 -19.42 4.26
N GLU A 26 9.39 -20.24 3.39
CA GLU A 26 8.84 -19.77 2.12
C GLU A 26 7.70 -18.77 2.33
N THR A 27 6.79 -19.08 3.26
CA THR A 27 5.64 -18.23 3.57
C THR A 27 6.08 -16.89 4.15
N ASP A 28 6.99 -16.90 5.12
CA ASP A 28 7.51 -15.68 5.74
C ASP A 28 8.21 -14.78 4.71
N ARG A 29 9.03 -15.36 3.82
CA ARG A 29 9.67 -14.62 2.73
C ARG A 29 8.65 -14.00 1.78
N LEU A 30 7.54 -14.68 1.51
CA LEU A 30 6.47 -14.13 0.69
C LEU A 30 5.78 -12.95 1.40
N LEU A 31 5.47 -13.10 2.69
CA LEU A 31 4.84 -12.04 3.49
C LEU A 31 5.73 -10.81 3.62
N ASP A 32 7.04 -10.97 3.78
CA ASP A 32 8.01 -9.87 3.76
C ASP A 32 7.97 -9.10 2.43
N ASN A 33 7.90 -9.82 1.32
CA ASN A 33 7.79 -9.20 0.00
C ASN A 33 6.43 -8.50 -0.19
N CYS A 34 5.35 -9.05 0.36
CA CYS A 34 4.04 -8.40 0.37
C CYS A 34 4.07 -7.10 1.19
N ALA A 35 4.60 -7.13 2.41
CA ALA A 35 4.72 -5.96 3.27
C ALA A 35 5.51 -4.84 2.57
N ARG A 36 6.65 -5.19 1.98
CA ARG A 36 7.48 -4.25 1.22
C ARG A 36 6.77 -3.68 -0.01
N THR A 37 6.00 -4.51 -0.72
CA THR A 37 5.21 -4.04 -1.87
C THR A 37 4.18 -3.01 -1.44
N ILE A 38 3.47 -3.27 -0.32
CA ILE A 38 2.48 -2.34 0.21
C ILE A 38 3.15 -1.01 0.63
N GLU A 39 4.33 -1.06 1.25
CA GLU A 39 5.09 0.16 1.61
C GLU A 39 5.43 1.00 0.37
N VAL A 40 5.99 0.36 -0.67
CA VAL A 40 6.40 1.05 -1.90
C VAL A 40 5.21 1.66 -2.62
N VAL A 41 4.13 0.90 -2.79
CA VAL A 41 2.91 1.39 -3.45
C VAL A 41 2.28 2.53 -2.63
N GLY A 42 2.19 2.36 -1.31
CA GLY A 42 1.69 3.39 -0.41
C GLY A 42 2.49 4.69 -0.49
N ALA A 43 3.82 4.61 -0.50
CA ALA A 43 4.71 5.76 -0.65
C ALA A 43 4.46 6.49 -1.97
N HIS A 44 4.38 5.76 -3.10
CA HIS A 44 4.10 6.37 -4.40
C HIS A 44 2.71 7.02 -4.47
N CYS A 45 1.70 6.45 -3.82
CA CYS A 45 0.38 7.08 -3.73
C CYS A 45 0.45 8.41 -2.97
N VAL A 46 1.20 8.47 -1.87
CA VAL A 46 1.39 9.71 -1.09
C VAL A 46 2.15 10.76 -1.91
N GLU A 47 3.21 10.36 -2.61
CA GLU A 47 3.97 11.23 -3.52
C GLU A 47 3.06 11.82 -4.61
N LEU A 48 2.28 10.97 -5.30
CA LEU A 48 1.35 11.42 -6.33
C LEU A 48 0.28 12.36 -5.77
N GLN A 49 -0.27 12.05 -4.60
CA GLN A 49 -1.27 12.90 -3.95
C GLN A 49 -0.69 14.27 -3.59
N SER A 50 0.57 14.32 -3.12
CA SER A 50 1.28 15.56 -2.82
C SER A 50 1.51 16.41 -4.08
N ALA A 51 1.88 15.78 -5.20
CA ALA A 51 2.07 16.44 -6.48
C ALA A 51 0.75 17.01 -7.02
N LEU A 52 -0.33 16.22 -6.98
CA LEU A 52 -1.68 16.66 -7.38
C LEU A 52 -2.17 17.84 -6.54
N LEU A 53 -1.95 17.80 -5.22
CA LEU A 53 -2.32 18.90 -4.33
C LEU A 53 -1.53 20.17 -4.65
N THR A 54 -0.25 20.04 -4.96
CA THR A 54 0.60 21.16 -5.36
C THR A 54 0.10 21.77 -6.68
N MET A 55 -0.20 20.92 -7.67
CA MET A 55 -0.72 21.37 -8.96
C MET A 55 -2.07 22.06 -8.83
N LYS A 56 -2.98 21.51 -8.01
CA LYS A 56 -4.27 22.13 -7.70
C LYS A 56 -4.10 23.54 -7.13
N ARG A 57 -3.21 23.73 -6.15
CA ARG A 57 -2.93 25.05 -5.56
C ARG A 57 -2.40 26.05 -6.59
N LEU A 58 -1.55 25.60 -7.51
CA LEU A 58 -1.03 26.46 -8.59
C LEU A 58 -2.14 26.90 -9.55
N LEU A 59 -3.05 26.00 -9.93
CA LEU A 59 -4.19 26.33 -10.79
C LEU A 59 -5.16 27.32 -10.11
N GLU A 60 -5.46 27.09 -8.83
CA GLU A 60 -6.28 27.99 -8.01
C GLU A 60 -5.64 29.39 -7.92
N ALA A 61 -4.33 29.48 -7.71
CA ALA A 61 -3.61 30.75 -7.65
C ALA A 61 -3.64 31.57 -8.96
N HIS A 62 -3.81 30.90 -10.11
CA HIS A 62 -3.86 31.55 -11.42
C HIS A 62 -5.29 31.75 -11.95
N ASN A 63 -6.32 31.56 -11.11
CA ASN A 63 -7.75 31.65 -11.49
C ASN A 63 -8.12 30.74 -12.68
N ILE A 64 -7.42 29.62 -12.87
CA ILE A 64 -7.74 28.67 -13.94
C ILE A 64 -8.82 27.72 -13.40
N PRO A 65 -10.04 27.71 -13.98
CA PRO A 65 -11.12 26.85 -13.50
C PRO A 65 -10.75 25.38 -13.70
N ILE A 66 -10.72 24.61 -12.60
CA ILE A 66 -10.51 23.16 -12.65
C ILE A 66 -11.86 22.52 -13.00
N PRO A 67 -11.99 21.81 -14.13
CA PRO A 67 -13.23 21.12 -14.47
C PRO A 67 -13.58 20.11 -13.37
N GLN A 68 -14.79 20.21 -12.82
CA GLN A 68 -15.30 19.19 -11.92
C GLN A 68 -15.73 18.00 -12.78
N THR A 69 -14.95 16.91 -12.74
CA THR A 69 -15.31 15.67 -13.41
C THR A 69 -16.55 15.08 -12.73
N ILE A 70 -17.55 14.71 -13.55
CA ILE A 70 -18.82 14.06 -13.17
C ILE A 70 -18.55 12.62 -12.70
#